data_AF-A0A0G1ISM8-F1
#
_entry.id   AF-A0A0G1ISM8-F1
#
_cell.length_a   1.000
_cell.length_b   1.000
_cell.length_c   1.000
_cell.angle_alpha   90.00
_cell.angle_beta   90.00
_cell.angle_gamma   90.00
#
_symmetry.space_group_name_H-M   'P 1'
#
loop_
_entity.id
_entity.type
_entity.pdbx_description
1 polymer ?
#
loop_
_entity_poly.entity_id
_entity_poly.type
_entity_poly.pdbx_seq_one_letter_code
_entity_poly.pdbx_strand_id
1 'polypeptide(L)'
;MKKIEKLIGGMAALLMPMMALAATAQETLANVKDILNVFIGVLFVLVTIYFIWGVLGYIFAGGEEKKLEEGKKHMIWGIIGMAVMAGAWGLVNILLQTFGVGNVNIPPGPRGY
;
A
#
# COMPACT_ATOMS: atom_id res chain seq x y z
N MET A 1 11.11 -39.44 33.99
CA MET A 1 11.51 -38.11 33.49
C MET A 1 12.13 -38.18 32.10
N LYS A 2 13.22 -38.94 31.89
CA LYS A 2 13.91 -39.07 30.57
C LYS A 2 13.04 -39.44 29.35
N LYS A 3 11.96 -40.23 29.52
CA LYS A 3 11.04 -40.58 28.41
C LYS A 3 10.17 -39.39 27.95
N ILE A 4 9.78 -38.51 28.87
CA ILE A 4 8.95 -37.34 28.56
C ILE A 4 9.79 -36.31 27.79
N GLU A 5 11.05 -36.11 28.17
CA GLU A 5 11.98 -35.23 27.44
C GLU A 5 12.23 -35.71 26.01
N LYS A 6 12.38 -37.04 25.82
CA LYS A 6 12.54 -37.64 24.49
C LYS A 6 11.27 -37.51 23.63
N LEU A 7 10.08 -37.58 24.25
CA LEU A 7 8.80 -37.36 23.58
C LEU A 7 8.60 -35.89 23.19
N ILE A 8 8.94 -34.95 24.06
CA ILE A 8 8.89 -33.51 23.76
C ILE A 8 9.89 -33.15 22.66
N GLY A 9 11.12 -33.67 22.71
CA GLY A 9 12.13 -33.47 21.67
C GLY A 9 11.72 -34.07 20.32
N GLY A 10 11.09 -35.25 20.32
CA GLY A 10 10.55 -35.86 19.11
C GLY A 10 9.39 -35.07 18.50
N MET A 11 8.51 -34.51 19.33
CA MET A 11 7.37 -33.71 18.87
C MET A 11 7.82 -32.33 18.36
N ALA A 12 8.81 -31.70 19.00
CA ALA A 12 9.43 -30.48 18.51
C ALA A 12 10.08 -30.68 17.13
N ALA A 13 10.74 -31.83 16.92
CA ALA A 13 11.37 -32.16 15.64
C ALA A 13 10.37 -32.29 14.48
N LEU A 14 9.13 -32.71 14.76
CA LEU A 14 8.06 -32.79 13.77
C LEU A 14 7.42 -31.44 13.44
N LEU A 15 7.58 -30.43 14.30
CA LEU A 15 7.07 -29.07 14.10
C LEU A 15 8.07 -28.15 13.40
N MET A 16 9.38 -28.47 13.44
CA MET A 16 10.41 -27.71 12.73
C MET A 16 10.12 -27.47 11.23
N PRO A 17 9.61 -28.46 10.45
CA PRO A 17 9.30 -28.26 9.04
C PRO A 17 8.15 -27.26 8.81
N MET A 18 7.15 -27.23 9.70
CA MET A 18 6.04 -26.26 9.62
C MET A 18 6.52 -24.84 9.94
N MET A 19 7.47 -24.70 10.86
CA MET A 19 8.08 -23.41 11.19
C MET A 19 8.96 -22.89 10.05
N ALA A 20 9.70 -23.75 9.36
CA ALA A 20 10.48 -23.38 8.17
C ALA A 20 9.58 -22.93 7.01
N LEU A 21 8.43 -23.58 6.83
CA LEU A 21 7.44 -23.17 5.83
C LEU A 21 6.75 -21.85 6.20
N ALA A 22 6.45 -21.64 7.49
CA ALA A 22 5.91 -20.36 7.96
C ALA A 22 6.95 -19.22 7.81
N ALA A 23 8.23 -19.46 8.08
CA ALA A 23 9.26 -18.44 7.88
C ALA A 23 9.34 -17.97 6.42
N THR A 24 9.34 -18.91 5.47
CA THR A 24 9.41 -18.59 4.02
C THR A 24 8.15 -17.89 3.49
N ALA A 25 6.96 -18.25 3.99
CA ALA A 25 5.71 -17.56 3.67
C ALA A 25 5.72 -16.11 4.18
N GLN A 26 6.23 -15.90 5.40
CA GLN A 26 6.35 -14.58 6.01
C GLN A 26 7.37 -13.72 5.27
N GLU A 27 8.50 -14.28 4.84
CA GLU A 27 9.51 -13.59 4.03
C GLU A 27 8.96 -13.18 2.66
N THR A 28 8.24 -14.07 1.97
CA THR A 28 7.64 -13.76 0.67
C THR A 28 6.62 -12.63 0.80
N LEU A 29 5.79 -12.68 1.84
CA LEU A 29 4.81 -11.64 2.12
C LEU A 29 5.47 -10.30 2.48
N ALA A 30 6.56 -10.32 3.26
CA ALA A 30 7.33 -9.12 3.60
C ALA A 30 7.94 -8.47 2.35
N ASN A 31 8.60 -9.26 1.49
CA ASN A 31 9.19 -8.77 0.25
C ASN A 31 8.15 -8.14 -0.69
N VAL A 32 6.98 -8.75 -0.83
CA VAL A 32 5.88 -8.20 -1.65
C VAL A 32 5.38 -6.88 -1.06
N LYS A 33 5.25 -6.77 0.27
CA LYS A 33 4.84 -5.52 0.93
C LYS A 33 5.84 -4.40 0.69
N ASP A 34 7.13 -4.68 0.80
CA ASP A 34 8.16 -3.66 0.58
C ASP A 34 8.14 -3.14 -0.86
N ILE A 35 7.97 -4.03 -1.84
CA ILE A 35 7.83 -3.65 -3.25
C ILE A 35 6.58 -2.78 -3.44
N LEU A 36 5.43 -3.18 -2.88
CA LEU A 36 4.19 -2.41 -2.98
C LEU A 36 4.30 -1.04 -2.31
N ASN A 37 4.98 -0.94 -1.16
CA ASN A 37 5.22 0.33 -0.46
C ASN A 37 5.98 1.32 -1.34
N VAL A 38 7.06 0.85 -1.97
CA VAL A 38 7.84 1.66 -2.91
C VAL A 38 6.97 2.06 -4.10
N PHE A 39 6.18 1.12 -4.65
CA PHE A 39 5.32 1.39 -5.81
C PHE A 39 4.24 2.43 -5.53
N ILE A 40 3.57 2.34 -4.37
CA ILE A 40 2.54 3.31 -3.94
C ILE A 40 3.17 4.69 -3.75
N GLY A 41 4.34 4.76 -3.10
CA GLY A 41 5.07 6.02 -2.93
C GLY A 41 5.42 6.67 -4.27
N VAL A 42 5.94 5.89 -5.23
CA VAL A 42 6.26 6.37 -6.58
C VAL A 42 5.00 6.84 -7.31
N LEU A 43 3.91 6.09 -7.26
CA LEU A 43 2.64 6.47 -7.88
C LEU A 43 2.10 7.79 -7.30
N PHE A 44 2.19 8.00 -5.99
CA PHE A 44 1.76 9.24 -5.36
C PHE A 44 2.53 10.45 -5.87
N VAL A 45 3.86 10.32 -6.00
CA VAL A 45 4.72 11.37 -6.58
C VAL A 45 4.34 11.64 -8.03
N LEU A 46 4.17 10.60 -8.85
CA LEU A 46 3.79 10.74 -10.26
C LEU A 46 2.44 11.42 -10.44
N VAL A 47 1.44 11.05 -9.64
CA VAL A 47 0.12 11.68 -9.68
C VAL A 47 0.19 13.15 -9.25
N THR A 48 1.00 13.47 -8.24
CA THR A 48 1.21 14.86 -7.80
C THR A 48 1.86 15.70 -8.91
N ILE A 49 2.88 15.16 -9.58
CA ILE A 49 3.53 15.82 -10.73
C ILE A 49 2.52 16.05 -11.86
N TYR A 50 1.71 15.03 -12.19
CA TYR A 50 0.70 15.13 -13.24
C TYR A 50 -0.38 16.17 -12.91
N PHE A 51 -0.81 16.24 -11.64
CA PHE A 51 -1.72 17.27 -11.15
C PHE A 51 -1.11 18.67 -11.29
N ILE A 52 0.15 18.86 -10.87
CA ILE A 52 0.87 20.14 -11.02
C ILE A 52 0.99 20.52 -12.50
N TRP A 53 1.25 19.56 -13.39
CA TRP A 53 1.32 19.82 -14.83
C TRP A 53 -0.02 20.36 -15.38
N GLY A 54 -1.14 19.81 -14.92
CA GLY A 54 -2.47 20.33 -15.25
C GLY A 54 -2.69 21.75 -14.74
N VAL A 55 -2.27 22.05 -13.50
CA VAL A 55 -2.37 23.41 -12.92
C VAL A 55 -1.52 24.40 -13.71
N LEU A 56 -0.26 24.08 -14.00
CA LEU A 56 0.62 24.93 -14.80
C LEU A 56 0.06 25.15 -16.20
N GLY A 57 -0.43 24.09 -16.85
CA GLY A 57 -1.07 24.18 -18.16
C GLY A 57 -2.32 25.07 -18.14
N TYR A 58 -3.12 25.00 -17.08
CA TYR A 58 -4.30 25.84 -16.91
C TYR A 58 -3.94 27.32 -16.71
N ILE A 59 -2.94 27.63 -15.86
CA ILE A 59 -2.49 29.00 -15.60
C ILE A 59 -1.85 29.63 -16.84
N PHE A 60 -0.99 28.88 -17.56
CA PHE A 60 -0.28 29.38 -18.73
C PHE A 60 -1.10 29.35 -20.03
N ALA A 61 -2.32 28.83 -20.01
CA ALA A 61 -3.19 28.78 -21.19
C ALA A 61 -3.55 30.16 -21.75
N GLY A 62 -3.45 31.24 -20.96
CA GLY A 62 -3.55 32.61 -21.46
C GLY A 62 -4.88 32.97 -22.13
N GLY A 63 -5.96 32.23 -21.83
CA GLY A 63 -7.27 32.43 -22.45
C GLY A 63 -7.52 31.57 -23.70
N GLU A 64 -6.55 30.77 -24.15
CA GLU A 64 -6.77 29.82 -25.24
C GLU A 64 -7.65 28.66 -24.77
N GLU A 65 -8.88 28.61 -25.26
CA GLU A 65 -9.94 27.71 -24.79
C GLU A 65 -9.52 26.23 -24.79
N LYS A 66 -8.81 25.79 -25.84
CA LYS A 66 -8.30 24.41 -25.95
C LYS A 66 -7.28 24.05 -24.85
N LYS A 67 -6.34 24.95 -24.56
CA LYS A 67 -5.33 24.72 -23.52
C LYS A 67 -5.94 24.80 -22.12
N LEU A 68 -6.95 25.64 -21.93
CA LEU A 68 -7.72 25.70 -20.69
C LEU A 68 -8.46 24.39 -20.43
N GLU A 69 -9.15 23.84 -21.43
CA GLU A 69 -9.82 22.54 -21.32
C GLU A 69 -8.82 21.41 -21.04
N GLU A 70 -7.68 21.42 -21.72
CA GLU A 70 -6.65 20.41 -21.52
C GLU A 70 -6.07 20.47 -20.10
N GLY A 71 -5.70 21.67 -19.60
CA GLY A 71 -5.22 21.85 -18.23
C GLY A 71 -6.23 21.38 -17.19
N LYS A 72 -7.51 21.74 -17.36
CA LYS A 72 -8.61 21.26 -16.48
C LYS A 72 -8.72 19.74 -16.49
N LYS A 73 -8.63 19.10 -17.66
CA LYS A 73 -8.70 17.64 -17.79
C LYS A 73 -7.56 16.98 -17.00
N HIS A 74 -6.34 17.48 -17.14
CA HIS A 74 -5.18 16.97 -16.40
C HIS A 74 -5.34 17.13 -14.88
N MET A 75 -5.85 18.27 -14.42
CA MET A 75 -6.16 18.49 -13.00
C MET A 75 -7.20 17.49 -12.48
N ILE A 76 -8.30 17.28 -13.21
CA ILE A 76 -9.37 16.36 -12.82
C ILE A 76 -8.83 14.93 -12.71
N TRP A 77 -8.04 14.48 -13.68
CA TRP A 77 -7.41 13.15 -13.62
C TRP A 77 -6.44 13.01 -12.44
N GLY A 78 -5.67 14.06 -12.12
CA GLY A 78 -4.85 14.10 -10.92
C GLY A 78 -5.67 13.98 -9.63
N ILE A 79 -6.78 14.72 -9.52
CA ILE A 79 -7.69 14.68 -8.37
C ILE A 79 -8.33 13.30 -8.22
N ILE A 80 -8.80 12.69 -9.32
CA ILE A 80 -9.37 11.34 -9.30
C ILE A 80 -8.33 10.34 -8.81
N GLY A 81 -7.09 10.42 -9.31
CA GLY A 81 -5.99 9.56 -8.85
C GLY A 81 -5.75 9.68 -7.35
N MET A 82 -5.69 10.90 -6.82
CA MET A 82 -5.54 11.14 -5.37
C MET A 82 -6.75 10.64 -4.57
N ALA A 83 -7.96 10.85 -5.08
CA ALA A 83 -9.19 10.41 -4.42
C ALA A 83 -9.29 8.88 -4.34
N VAL A 84 -8.88 8.15 -5.39
CA VAL A 84 -8.84 6.68 -5.38
C VAL A 84 -7.82 6.17 -4.36
N MET A 85 -6.63 6.76 -4.30
CA MET A 85 -5.62 6.38 -3.30
C MET A 85 -6.12 6.61 -1.87
N ALA A 86 -6.72 7.78 -1.61
CA ALA A 86 -7.28 8.11 -0.31
C ALA A 86 -8.50 7.23 0.03
N GLY A 87 -9.34 6.93 -0.95
CA GLY A 87 -10.54 6.11 -0.81
C GLY A 87 -10.24 4.65 -0.52
N ALA A 88 -9.27 4.04 -1.22
CA ALA A 88 -8.81 2.69 -0.94
C ALA A 88 -8.29 2.58 0.49
N TRP A 89 -7.50 3.56 0.93
CA TRP A 89 -6.98 3.67 2.29
C TRP A 89 -8.06 3.87 3.36
N GLY A 90 -9.03 4.75 3.10
CA GLY A 90 -10.16 4.97 3.98
C GLY A 90 -10.99 3.70 4.15
N LEU A 91 -11.28 2.99 3.06
CA LEU A 91 -12.05 1.76 3.08
C LEU A 91 -11.33 0.66 3.89
N VAL A 92 -10.03 0.45 3.65
CA VAL A 92 -9.23 -0.54 4.40
C VAL A 92 -9.26 -0.23 5.90
N ASN A 93 -9.08 1.04 6.30
CA ASN A 93 -9.13 1.42 7.71
C ASN A 93 -10.50 1.15 8.35
N ILE A 94 -11.60 1.46 7.64
CA ILE A 94 -12.96 1.17 8.13
C ILE A 94 -13.13 -0.34 8.35
N LEU A 95 -12.67 -1.17 7.41
CA LEU A 95 -12.74 -2.63 7.54
C LEU A 95 -11.92 -3.11 8.74
N LEU A 96 -10.70 -2.60 8.92
CA LEU A 96 -9.84 -2.99 10.05
C LEU A 96 -10.46 -2.63 11.41
N GLN A 97 -11.04 -1.44 11.52
CA GLN A 97 -11.75 -0.99 12.72
C GLN A 97 -13.01 -1.82 12.97
N THR A 98 -13.77 -2.15 11.92
CA THR A 98 -15.01 -2.91 12.02
C THR A 98 -14.78 -4.34 12.49
N PHE A 99 -13.74 -5.00 11.97
CA PHE A 99 -13.40 -6.38 12.32
C PHE A 99 -12.43 -6.50 13.50
N GLY A 100 -12.03 -5.39 14.13
CA GLY A 100 -11.16 -5.38 15.31
C GLY A 100 -9.74 -5.89 15.06
N VAL A 101 -9.30 -5.90 13.79
CA VAL A 101 -7.98 -6.39 13.38
C VAL A 101 -6.98 -5.22 13.35
N GLY A 102 -6.57 -4.77 14.54
CA GLY A 102 -5.71 -3.58 14.71
C GLY A 102 -4.22 -3.76 14.43
N ASN A 103 -3.75 -4.97 14.09
CA ASN A 103 -2.33 -5.30 13.89
C ASN A 103 -2.05 -5.97 12.54
N VAL A 104 -2.88 -5.71 11.53
CA VAL A 104 -2.58 -6.15 10.18
C VAL A 104 -1.55 -5.19 9.60
N ASN A 105 -0.36 -5.70 9.27
CA ASN A 105 0.68 -4.98 8.55
C ASN A 105 0.18 -4.61 7.14
N ILE A 106 -0.57 -3.53 7.03
CA ILE A 106 -0.89 -2.87 5.77
C ILE A 106 0.25 -1.91 5.41
N PRO A 107 0.47 -1.61 4.12
CA PRO A 107 1.33 -0.49 3.68
C PRO A 107 1.08 0.77 4.51
N PRO A 108 1.97 1.77 4.61
CA PRO A 108 1.62 3.05 5.21
C PRO A 108 0.75 3.89 4.27
N GLY A 109 -0.23 4.59 4.82
CA GLY A 109 -1.08 5.47 4.01
C GLY A 109 -0.40 6.79 3.72
N PRO A 110 -0.96 7.61 2.81
CA PRO A 110 -0.46 8.95 2.55
C PRO A 110 -0.34 9.85 3.80
N ARG A 111 -1.03 9.51 4.90
CA ARG A 111 -0.97 10.23 6.18
C ARG A 111 0.18 9.79 7.12
N GLY A 112 0.99 8.80 6.75
CA GLY A 112 2.20 8.41 7.48
C GLY A 112 1.97 7.53 8.73
N TYR A 113 3.11 7.05 9.26
CA TYR A 113 3.31 6.15 10.41
C TYR A 113 2.69 6.62 11.73
#